data_AF-A0A534WMW6-F1
#
_entry.id   AF-A0A534WMW6-F1
#
_cell.length_a   1.000
_cell.length_b   1.000
_cell.length_c   1.000
_cell.angle_alpha   90.00
_cell.angle_beta   90.00
_cell.angle_gamma   90.00
#
_symmetry.space_group_name_H-M   'P 1'
#
loop_
_entity.id
_entity.type
_entity.pdbx_description
1 polymer ?
#
loop_
_entity_poly.entity_id
_entity_poly.type
_entity_poly.pdbx_seq_one_letter_code
_entity_poly.pdbx_strand_id
1 'polypeptide(L)'
;MIRIAYLCAYGALAALGEALVARPALVWVQSQGIFHTALAREVPYGALLAIAAAALALFTLWLASRTAVDRTRPTPLHVTFLLLVGACLSLRSASGDPRPLPDPAPSLLDALQVAADELDQRYDGLYAPDAAQFSFALAQVRPPPFRRLGRQVPLHARILSGARSAQLTPLPGDEPATIYIAISPDRHSAWLTAVTLTGILELPSGRPAIVEAHAGSHSAPGADPALPSYPRQSGK
;
A
#
# COMPACT_ATOMS: atom_id res chain seq x y z
N MET A 1 -4.31 15.21 -48.64
CA MET A 1 -5.04 13.99 -48.23
C MET A 1 -4.15 12.88 -47.69
N ILE A 2 -3.07 12.48 -48.38
CA ILE A 2 -2.19 11.36 -47.94
C ILE A 2 -1.57 11.58 -46.54
N ARG A 3 -1.15 12.82 -46.18
CA ARG A 3 -0.62 13.12 -44.83
C ARG A 3 -1.63 12.92 -43.71
N ILE A 4 -2.89 13.27 -43.94
CA ILE A 4 -3.96 13.16 -42.93
C ILE A 4 -4.31 11.69 -42.72
N ALA A 5 -4.51 10.92 -43.80
CA ALA A 5 -4.76 9.49 -43.71
C ALA A 5 -3.60 8.74 -43.01
N TYR A 6 -2.36 9.16 -43.30
CA TYR A 6 -1.16 8.66 -42.65
C TYR A 6 -1.15 8.95 -41.14
N LEU A 7 -1.42 10.20 -40.74
CA LEU A 7 -1.52 10.59 -39.34
C LEU A 7 -2.65 9.85 -38.61
N CYS A 8 -3.82 9.68 -39.25
CA CYS A 8 -4.93 8.93 -38.69
C CYS A 8 -4.56 7.46 -38.44
N ALA A 9 -3.85 6.80 -39.36
CA ALA A 9 -3.45 5.41 -39.20
C ALA A 9 -2.47 5.22 -38.03
N TYR A 10 -1.44 6.06 -37.92
CA TYR A 10 -0.49 6.00 -36.80
C TYR A 10 -1.12 6.40 -35.47
N GLY A 11 -2.02 7.40 -35.49
CA GLY A 11 -2.80 7.79 -34.31
C GLY A 11 -3.70 6.66 -33.81
N ALA A 12 -4.37 5.93 -34.72
CA ALA A 12 -5.19 4.78 -34.35
C ALA A 12 -4.35 3.64 -33.75
N LEU A 13 -3.19 3.35 -34.32
CA LEU A 13 -2.26 2.33 -33.78
C LEU A 13 -1.68 2.75 -32.41
N ALA A 14 -1.32 4.02 -32.24
CA ALA A 14 -0.89 4.57 -30.95
C ALA A 14 -1.99 4.42 -29.90
N ALA A 15 -3.22 4.82 -30.24
CA ALA A 15 -4.36 4.76 -29.34
C ALA A 15 -4.69 3.31 -28.93
N LEU A 16 -4.59 2.35 -29.87
CA LEU A 16 -4.75 0.92 -29.58
C LEU A 16 -3.65 0.41 -28.65
N GLY A 17 -2.39 0.74 -28.92
CA GLY A 17 -1.26 0.35 -28.05
C GLY A 17 -1.41 0.91 -26.65
N GLU A 18 -1.68 2.22 -26.52
CA GLU A 18 -1.92 2.90 -25.25
C GLU A 18 -3.10 2.33 -24.49
N ALA A 19 -4.27 2.14 -25.13
CA ALA A 19 -5.47 1.64 -24.46
C ALA A 19 -5.23 0.27 -23.76
N LEU A 20 -4.32 -0.53 -24.32
CA LEU A 20 -3.98 -1.86 -23.79
C LEU A 20 -3.02 -1.80 -22.61
N VAL A 21 -2.01 -0.93 -22.62
CA VAL A 21 -0.99 -0.86 -21.57
C VAL A 21 -1.25 0.23 -20.52
N ALA A 22 -2.01 1.27 -20.84
CA ALA A 22 -2.23 2.42 -19.98
C ALA A 22 -2.95 2.04 -18.68
N ARG A 23 -3.98 1.19 -18.74
CA ARG A 23 -4.72 0.78 -17.53
C ARG A 23 -3.83 0.06 -16.51
N PRO A 24 -3.13 -1.05 -16.85
CA PRO A 24 -2.27 -1.72 -15.88
C PRO A 24 -1.06 -0.85 -15.47
N ALA A 25 -0.52 -0.02 -16.37
CA ALA A 25 0.53 0.94 -16.04
C ALA A 25 0.06 1.96 -14.98
N LEU A 26 -1.08 2.61 -15.20
CA LEU A 26 -1.65 3.58 -14.25
C LEU A 26 -1.95 2.93 -12.90
N VAL A 27 -2.50 1.72 -12.91
CA VAL A 27 -2.75 0.95 -11.69
C VAL A 27 -1.47 0.66 -10.92
N TRP A 28 -0.38 0.31 -11.62
CA TRP A 28 0.93 0.09 -11.00
C TRP A 28 1.53 1.40 -10.44
N VAL A 29 1.42 2.51 -11.19
CA VAL A 29 1.88 3.83 -10.74
C VAL A 29 1.13 4.27 -9.48
N GLN A 30 -0.19 4.10 -9.45
CA GLN A 30 -1.02 4.39 -8.28
C GLN A 30 -0.62 3.54 -7.07
N SER A 31 -0.27 2.27 -7.27
CA SER A 31 0.17 1.40 -6.18
C SER A 31 1.56 1.71 -5.63
N GLN A 32 2.33 2.62 -6.25
CA GLN A 32 3.60 3.09 -5.70
C GLN A 32 3.44 4.13 -4.60
N GLY A 33 2.24 4.70 -4.43
CA GLY A 33 2.01 5.72 -3.39
C GLY A 33 2.85 6.98 -3.60
N ILE A 34 2.82 7.54 -4.82
CA ILE A 34 3.63 8.71 -5.21
C ILE A 34 3.17 9.98 -4.48
N PHE A 35 1.86 10.19 -4.39
CA PHE A 35 1.27 11.37 -3.75
C PHE A 35 0.89 11.12 -2.30
N HIS A 36 0.32 9.94 -2.03
CA HIS A 36 -0.14 9.50 -0.72
C HIS A 36 0.19 8.02 -0.55
N THR A 37 0.27 7.55 0.69
CA THR A 37 0.43 6.12 0.98
C THR A 37 -0.69 5.33 0.29
N ALA A 38 -0.34 4.21 -0.34
CA ALA A 38 -1.28 3.38 -1.10
C ALA A 38 -1.09 1.90 -0.78
N LEU A 39 -2.10 1.08 -1.09
CA LEU A 39 -1.97 -0.38 -1.05
C LEU A 39 -1.14 -0.87 -2.24
N ALA A 40 -0.18 -1.74 -1.94
CA ALA A 40 0.66 -2.41 -2.91
C ALA A 40 -0.19 -3.38 -3.73
N ARG A 41 -0.65 -2.94 -4.90
CA ARG A 41 -1.23 -3.82 -5.90
C ARG A 41 -0.12 -4.44 -6.73
N GLU A 42 -0.11 -5.77 -6.80
CA GLU A 42 0.80 -6.51 -7.67
C GLU A 42 0.31 -6.43 -9.12
N VAL A 43 1.14 -5.83 -9.97
CA VAL A 43 0.92 -5.76 -11.42
C VAL A 43 2.12 -6.43 -12.10
N PRO A 44 1.94 -7.60 -12.73
CA PRO A 44 3.02 -8.26 -13.44
C PRO A 44 3.59 -7.34 -14.52
N TYR A 45 4.92 -7.19 -14.54
CA TYR A 45 5.62 -6.28 -15.44
C TYR A 45 5.15 -4.80 -15.39
N GLY A 46 4.54 -4.36 -14.29
CA GLY A 46 3.95 -3.01 -14.19
C GLY A 46 4.91 -1.87 -14.53
N ALA A 47 6.17 -1.96 -14.10
CA ALA A 47 7.20 -0.99 -14.45
C ALA A 47 7.50 -0.97 -15.97
N LEU A 48 7.59 -2.15 -16.60
CA LEU A 48 7.80 -2.24 -18.05
C LEU A 48 6.60 -1.71 -18.83
N LEU A 49 5.38 -1.98 -18.36
CA LEU A 49 4.14 -1.44 -18.95
C LEU A 49 4.11 0.08 -18.88
N ALA A 50 4.52 0.67 -17.73
CA ALA A 50 4.61 2.11 -17.58
C ALA A 50 5.68 2.74 -18.48
N ILE A 51 6.86 2.11 -18.60
CA ILE A 51 7.92 2.57 -19.51
C ILE A 51 7.46 2.47 -20.97
N ALA A 52 6.81 1.37 -21.35
CA ALA A 52 6.32 1.15 -22.71
C ALA A 52 5.23 2.17 -23.09
N ALA A 53 4.28 2.44 -22.20
CA ALA A 53 3.28 3.49 -22.37
C ALA A 53 3.95 4.88 -22.52
N ALA A 54 4.83 5.25 -21.60
CA ALA A 54 5.53 6.54 -21.68
C ALA A 54 6.33 6.69 -22.99
N ALA A 55 7.02 5.63 -23.41
CA ALA A 55 7.75 5.62 -24.68
C ALA A 55 6.80 5.77 -25.87
N LEU A 56 5.65 5.09 -25.88
CA LEU A 56 4.68 5.15 -26.97
C LEU A 56 4.05 6.54 -27.07
N ALA A 57 3.67 7.16 -25.96
CA ALA A 57 3.19 8.53 -25.91
C ALA A 57 4.25 9.53 -26.44
N LEU A 58 5.50 9.42 -25.99
CA LEU A 58 6.60 10.29 -26.44
C LEU A 58 6.90 10.13 -27.93
N PHE A 59 6.94 8.90 -28.44
CA PHE A 59 7.16 8.64 -29.87
C PHE A 59 6.00 9.15 -30.72
N THR A 60 4.76 8.99 -30.26
CA THR A 60 3.57 9.55 -30.93
C THR A 60 3.66 11.07 -31.05
N LEU A 61 4.01 11.76 -29.96
CA LEU A 61 4.17 13.21 -29.94
C LEU A 61 5.32 13.67 -30.84
N TRP A 62 6.45 12.95 -30.81
CA TRP A 62 7.60 13.26 -31.66
C TRP A 62 7.30 13.08 -33.15
N LEU A 63 6.56 12.03 -33.50
CA LEU A 63 6.12 11.78 -34.87
C LEU A 63 5.17 12.88 -35.34
N ALA A 64 4.19 13.27 -34.52
CA ALA A 64 3.27 14.37 -34.80
C ALA A 64 4.02 15.69 -35.02
N SER A 65 4.97 16.02 -34.13
CA SER A 65 5.84 17.20 -34.25
C SER A 65 6.60 17.22 -35.58
N ARG A 66 7.25 16.10 -35.97
CA ARG A 66 8.01 16.05 -37.23
C ARG A 66 7.12 16.16 -38.46
N THR A 67 5.93 15.56 -38.43
CA THR A 67 4.98 15.68 -39.55
C THR A 67 4.46 17.10 -39.73
N ALA A 68 4.43 17.92 -38.68
CA ALA A 68 4.03 19.32 -38.74
C ALA A 68 5.11 20.25 -39.30
N VAL A 69 6.40 19.89 -39.15
CA VAL A 69 7.56 20.75 -39.51
C VAL A 69 8.11 20.46 -40.93
N ASP A 70 7.45 19.61 -41.73
CA ASP A 70 7.80 19.30 -43.13
C ASP A 70 9.24 18.82 -43.39
N ARG A 71 9.87 18.21 -42.38
CA ARG A 71 11.15 17.50 -42.57
C ARG A 71 10.92 16.12 -43.19
N THR A 72 11.85 15.73 -44.06
CA THR A 72 11.90 14.46 -44.82
C THR A 72 11.48 13.24 -44.00
N ARG A 73 10.75 12.31 -44.63
CA ARG A 73 10.22 11.07 -44.02
C ARG A 73 11.36 10.15 -43.52
N PRO A 74 11.59 10.03 -42.22
CA PRO A 74 12.61 9.13 -41.71
C PRO A 74 11.99 7.73 -41.53
N THR A 75 12.17 6.88 -42.53
CA THR A 75 11.87 5.43 -42.48
C THR A 75 12.25 4.73 -41.17
N PRO A 76 13.41 4.98 -40.52
CA PRO A 76 13.74 4.31 -39.27
C PRO A 76 12.75 4.62 -38.12
N LEU A 77 12.22 5.84 -38.01
CA LEU A 77 11.29 6.20 -36.93
C LEU A 77 9.97 5.43 -37.01
N HIS A 78 9.50 5.16 -38.23
CA HIS A 78 8.28 4.39 -38.45
C HIS A 78 8.45 2.93 -38.04
N VAL A 79 9.60 2.33 -38.35
CA VAL A 79 9.92 0.96 -37.94
C VAL A 79 10.00 0.89 -36.42
N THR A 80 10.70 1.84 -35.77
CA THR A 80 10.79 1.88 -34.30
C THR A 80 9.41 2.03 -33.66
N PHE A 81 8.54 2.89 -34.19
CA PHE A 81 7.19 3.05 -33.68
C PHE A 81 6.37 1.76 -33.79
N LEU A 82 6.40 1.09 -34.94
CA LEU A 82 5.65 -0.16 -35.15
C LEU A 82 6.19 -1.29 -34.25
N LEU A 83 7.52 -1.37 -34.08
CA LEU A 83 8.14 -2.31 -33.13
C LEU A 83 7.70 -2.02 -31.69
N LEU A 84 7.59 -0.75 -31.30
CA LEU A 84 7.14 -0.36 -29.96
C LEU A 84 5.67 -0.73 -29.72
N VAL A 85 4.80 -0.52 -30.71
CA VAL A 85 3.40 -1.00 -30.65
C VAL A 85 3.36 -2.52 -30.52
N GLY A 86 4.15 -3.25 -31.32
CA GLY A 86 4.27 -4.70 -31.22
C GLY A 86 4.76 -5.17 -29.85
N ALA A 87 5.75 -4.49 -29.26
CA ALA A 87 6.23 -4.77 -27.92
C ALA A 87 5.16 -4.54 -26.85
N CYS A 88 4.36 -3.46 -26.97
CA CYS A 88 3.23 -3.20 -26.06
C CYS A 88 2.19 -4.33 -26.12
N LEU A 89 1.86 -4.82 -27.31
CA LEU A 89 0.94 -5.93 -27.52
C LEU A 89 1.45 -7.22 -26.90
N SER A 90 2.71 -7.58 -27.17
CA SER A 90 3.36 -8.76 -26.58
C SER A 90 3.42 -8.69 -25.06
N LEU A 91 3.77 -7.52 -24.50
CA LEU A 91 3.85 -7.30 -23.07
C LEU A 91 2.47 -7.42 -22.41
N ARG A 92 1.42 -6.84 -23.02
CA ARG A 92 0.05 -6.97 -22.53
C ARG A 92 -0.43 -8.42 -22.56
N SER A 93 -0.09 -9.17 -23.61
CA SER A 93 -0.43 -10.59 -23.72
C SER A 93 0.25 -11.43 -22.63
N ALA A 94 1.46 -11.06 -22.22
CA ALA A 94 2.21 -11.78 -21.19
C ALA A 94 1.86 -11.33 -19.76
N SER A 95 1.37 -10.10 -19.56
CA SER A 95 1.21 -9.51 -18.22
C SER A 95 0.05 -10.07 -17.41
N GLY A 96 -0.90 -10.78 -18.02
CA GLY A 96 -2.15 -11.17 -17.34
C GLY A 96 -2.90 -9.95 -16.79
N ASP A 97 -3.83 -10.20 -15.88
CA ASP A 97 -4.61 -9.13 -15.23
C ASP A 97 -4.00 -8.73 -13.87
N PRO A 98 -4.17 -7.46 -13.44
CA PRO A 98 -3.75 -7.03 -12.11
C PRO A 98 -4.35 -7.89 -11.01
N ARG A 99 -3.54 -8.25 -10.01
CA ARG A 99 -4.02 -9.05 -8.87
C ARG A 99 -4.96 -8.22 -7.98
N PRO A 100 -5.85 -8.88 -7.22
CA PRO A 100 -6.68 -8.22 -6.21
C PRO A 100 -5.85 -7.43 -5.20
N LEU A 101 -6.48 -6.45 -4.54
CA LEU A 101 -5.84 -5.74 -3.44
C LEU A 101 -5.49 -6.72 -2.32
N PRO A 102 -4.25 -6.72 -1.81
CA PRO A 102 -3.92 -7.49 -0.62
C PRO A 102 -4.66 -6.87 0.57
N ASP A 103 -5.19 -7.74 1.44
CA ASP A 103 -5.82 -7.33 2.68
C ASP A 103 -4.74 -6.98 3.73
N PRO A 104 -4.69 -5.74 4.24
CA PRO A 104 -3.75 -5.36 5.29
C PRO A 104 -4.18 -5.85 6.69
N ALA A 105 -5.43 -6.25 6.88
CA ALA A 105 -5.98 -6.58 8.20
C ALA A 105 -5.19 -7.67 8.93
N PRO A 106 -4.81 -8.81 8.30
CA PRO A 106 -4.08 -9.87 9.00
C PRO A 106 -2.74 -9.39 9.59
N SER A 107 -1.96 -8.60 8.83
CA SER A 107 -0.69 -8.05 9.32
C SER A 107 -0.87 -7.03 10.44
N LEU A 108 -1.95 -6.24 10.40
CA LEU A 108 -2.23 -5.23 11.42
C LEU A 108 -2.78 -5.87 12.70
N LEU A 109 -3.60 -6.92 12.60
CA LEU A 109 -4.05 -7.70 13.76
C LEU A 109 -2.88 -8.40 14.43
N ASP A 110 -1.96 -8.98 13.65
CA ASP A 110 -0.72 -9.59 14.17
C ASP A 110 0.16 -8.53 14.85
N ALA A 111 0.27 -7.33 14.27
CA ALA A 111 0.99 -6.22 14.88
C ALA A 111 0.36 -5.75 16.21
N LEU A 112 -0.98 -5.71 16.29
CA LEU A 112 -1.68 -5.40 17.54
C LEU A 112 -1.41 -6.45 18.61
N GLN A 113 -1.44 -7.73 18.24
CA GLN A 113 -1.14 -8.82 19.15
C GLN A 113 0.30 -8.75 19.67
N VAL A 114 1.28 -8.60 18.78
CA VAL A 114 2.70 -8.48 19.17
C VAL A 114 2.95 -7.25 20.05
N ALA A 115 2.31 -6.12 19.75
CA ALA A 115 2.40 -4.95 20.60
C ALA A 115 1.76 -5.18 21.99
N ALA A 116 0.62 -5.86 22.06
CA ALA A 116 -0.01 -6.19 23.33
C ALA A 116 0.84 -7.16 24.16
N ASP A 117 1.41 -8.19 23.53
CA ASP A 117 2.33 -9.14 24.16
C ASP A 117 3.58 -8.43 24.72
N GLU A 118 4.19 -7.51 23.95
CA GLU A 118 5.33 -6.71 24.42
C GLU A 118 4.93 -5.80 25.59
N LEU A 119 3.75 -5.20 25.53
CA LEU A 119 3.24 -4.33 26.59
C LEU A 119 3.06 -5.10 27.91
N ASP A 120 2.52 -6.31 27.85
CA ASP A 120 2.28 -7.14 29.03
C ASP A 120 3.57 -7.76 29.59
N GLN A 121 4.49 -8.19 28.73
CA GLN A 121 5.80 -8.69 29.17
C GLN A 121 6.60 -7.65 29.99
N ARG A 122 6.33 -6.37 29.75
CA ARG A 122 7.01 -5.24 30.42
C ARG A 122 6.21 -4.66 31.58
N TYR A 123 5.05 -5.23 31.89
CA TYR A 123 4.26 -4.79 33.01
C TYR A 123 4.95 -5.16 34.34
N ASP A 124 5.47 -4.15 35.03
CA ASP A 124 6.04 -4.27 36.38
C ASP A 124 5.26 -3.38 37.35
N GLY A 125 3.95 -3.63 37.44
CA GLY A 125 3.00 -2.86 38.25
C GLY A 125 2.47 -1.59 37.59
N LEU A 126 3.14 -1.02 36.59
CA LEU A 126 2.65 0.12 35.80
C LEU A 126 3.10 0.00 34.33
N TYR A 127 2.27 0.45 33.39
CA TYR A 127 2.65 0.56 31.98
C TYR A 127 3.60 1.76 31.74
N ALA A 128 4.82 1.45 31.28
CA ALA A 128 5.84 2.42 30.89
C ALA A 128 6.45 2.05 29.52
N PRO A 129 5.66 2.12 28.43
CA PRO A 129 6.12 1.70 27.11
C PRO A 129 7.19 2.64 26.54
N ASP A 130 8.10 2.06 25.76
CA ASP A 130 9.20 2.74 25.07
C ASP A 130 9.09 2.53 23.56
N ALA A 131 9.00 3.63 22.80
CA ALA A 131 8.82 3.60 21.36
C ALA A 131 9.96 2.84 20.63
N ALA A 132 11.18 2.86 21.15
CA ALA A 132 12.29 2.12 20.55
C ALA A 132 12.10 0.60 20.65
N GLN A 133 11.58 0.12 21.79
CA GLN A 133 11.33 -1.30 22.04
C GLN A 133 10.18 -1.81 21.17
N PHE A 134 9.08 -1.06 21.09
CA PHE A 134 7.99 -1.40 20.17
C PHE A 134 8.43 -1.41 18.71
N SER A 135 9.32 -0.51 18.31
CA SER A 135 9.87 -0.51 16.95
C SER A 135 10.63 -1.82 16.65
N PHE A 136 11.35 -2.36 17.64
CA PHE A 136 12.03 -3.65 17.50
C PHE A 136 11.06 -4.83 17.42
N ALA A 137 10.05 -4.89 18.29
CA ALA A 137 9.03 -5.94 18.27
C ALA A 137 8.23 -5.92 16.96
N LEU A 138 7.78 -4.75 16.53
CA LEU A 138 6.99 -4.56 15.30
C LEU A 138 7.81 -4.84 14.03
N ALA A 139 9.14 -4.69 14.06
CA ALA A 139 9.99 -5.04 12.92
C ALA A 139 10.02 -6.54 12.62
N GLN A 140 9.62 -7.40 13.57
CA GLN A 140 9.54 -8.85 13.38
C GLN A 140 8.22 -9.29 12.74
N VAL A 141 7.21 -8.44 12.77
CA VAL A 141 5.89 -8.70 12.18
C VAL A 141 5.98 -8.55 10.66
N ARG A 142 5.23 -9.37 9.92
CA ARG A 142 5.14 -9.21 8.46
C ARG A 142 4.60 -7.81 8.15
N PRO A 143 5.36 -6.97 7.41
CA PRO A 143 4.95 -5.60 7.20
C PRO A 143 3.69 -5.54 6.32
N PRO A 144 2.75 -4.62 6.62
CA PRO A 144 1.53 -4.48 5.85
C PRO A 144 1.85 -4.06 4.41
N PRO A 145 0.96 -4.33 3.45
CA PRO A 145 1.17 -4.04 2.04
C PRO A 145 0.97 -2.55 1.72
N PHE A 146 1.42 -1.63 2.58
CA PHE A 146 1.38 -0.19 2.31
C PHE A 146 2.68 0.27 1.66
N ARG A 147 2.56 1.19 0.70
CA ARG A 147 3.69 1.79 0.00
C ARG A 147 3.62 3.31 -0.02
N ARG A 148 4.79 3.93 0.11
CA ARG A 148 5.02 5.35 -0.09
C ARG A 148 6.29 5.53 -0.91
N LEU A 149 6.20 6.25 -2.03
CA LEU A 149 7.30 6.45 -2.97
C LEU A 149 7.99 5.13 -3.40
N GLY A 150 7.18 4.08 -3.63
CA GLY A 150 7.64 2.75 -4.03
C GLY A 150 8.27 1.92 -2.90
N ARG A 151 8.47 2.49 -1.71
CA ARG A 151 9.01 1.80 -0.53
C ARG A 151 7.88 1.29 0.35
N GLN A 152 8.11 0.17 1.01
CA GLN A 152 7.17 -0.35 2.00
C GLN A 152 7.14 0.57 3.23
N VAL A 153 5.94 0.84 3.74
CA VAL A 153 5.76 1.61 4.98
C VAL A 153 5.93 0.64 6.17
N PRO A 154 6.88 0.88 7.08
CA PRO A 154 7.10 0.03 8.24
C PRO A 154 5.99 0.23 9.28
N LEU A 155 5.77 -0.79 10.10
CA LEU A 155 4.97 -0.65 11.32
C LEU A 155 5.70 0.28 12.29
N HIS A 156 4.94 1.13 12.98
CA HIS A 156 5.48 2.06 13.97
C HIS A 156 4.49 2.23 15.12
N ALA A 157 5.00 2.34 16.35
CA ALA A 157 4.17 2.57 17.52
C ALA A 157 4.16 4.04 17.93
N ARG A 158 2.96 4.59 18.14
CA ARG A 158 2.75 5.92 18.69
C ARG A 158 2.10 5.82 20.07
N ILE A 159 2.86 6.23 21.09
CA ILE A 159 2.46 6.16 22.49
C ILE A 159 1.69 7.43 22.86
N LEU A 160 0.50 7.27 23.44
CA LEU A 160 -0.36 8.36 23.92
C LEU A 160 -0.54 8.20 25.43
N SER A 161 -0.06 9.14 26.23
CA SER A 161 -0.16 9.09 27.70
C SER A 161 -1.38 9.85 28.21
N GLY A 162 -1.96 9.39 29.32
CA GLY A 162 -3.10 10.05 29.96
C GLY A 162 -4.42 9.92 29.18
N ALA A 163 -4.53 8.90 28.33
CA ALA A 163 -5.70 8.63 27.52
C ALA A 163 -6.85 8.07 28.37
N ARG A 164 -8.09 8.43 28.06
CA ARG A 164 -9.27 7.87 28.74
C ARG A 164 -9.86 6.65 28.04
N SER A 165 -9.45 6.40 26.80
CA SER A 165 -9.96 5.34 25.93
C SER A 165 -9.01 5.10 24.76
N ALA A 166 -9.34 4.11 23.92
CA ALA A 166 -8.71 3.89 22.63
C ALA A 166 -8.74 5.13 21.72
N GLN A 167 -7.71 5.26 20.88
CA GLN A 167 -7.64 6.28 19.83
C GLN A 167 -8.40 5.77 18.58
N LEU A 168 -9.62 6.27 18.37
CA LEU A 168 -10.52 5.80 17.31
C LEU A 168 -10.46 6.63 16.02
N THR A 169 -9.64 7.67 16.00
CA THR A 169 -9.49 8.56 14.83
C THR A 169 -8.01 8.77 14.57
N PRO A 170 -7.52 8.59 13.34
CA PRO A 170 -6.13 8.89 13.03
C PRO A 170 -5.78 10.34 13.38
N LEU A 171 -4.65 10.54 14.07
CA LEU A 171 -4.15 11.88 14.38
C LEU A 171 -3.50 12.51 13.14
N PRO A 172 -3.50 13.85 13.02
CA PRO A 172 -2.87 14.52 11.89
C PRO A 172 -1.40 14.13 11.72
N GLY A 173 -1.02 13.80 10.48
CA GLY A 173 0.34 13.42 10.12
C GLY A 173 0.67 11.93 10.29
N ASP A 174 -0.24 11.13 10.87
CA ASP A 174 -0.02 9.69 10.96
C ASP A 174 -0.24 8.99 9.63
N GLU A 175 0.66 8.05 9.34
CA GLU A 175 0.57 7.19 8.17
C GLU A 175 -0.13 5.86 8.52
N PRO A 176 -0.71 5.17 7.51
CA PRO A 176 -1.09 3.77 7.66
C PRO A 176 0.08 2.94 8.19
N ALA A 177 -0.21 1.86 8.93
CA ALA A 177 0.74 1.06 9.72
C ALA A 177 1.13 1.65 11.09
N THR A 178 0.56 2.78 11.49
CA THR A 178 0.71 3.29 12.87
C THR A 178 -0.10 2.43 13.84
N ILE A 179 0.54 1.98 14.91
CA ILE A 179 -0.08 1.31 16.06
C ILE A 179 -0.16 2.31 17.20
N TYR A 180 -1.37 2.72 17.58
CA TYR A 180 -1.57 3.55 18.76
C TYR A 180 -1.49 2.70 20.02
N ILE A 181 -0.80 3.20 21.03
CA ILE A 181 -0.76 2.64 22.37
C ILE A 181 -1.22 3.74 23.32
N ALA A 182 -2.50 3.75 23.63
CA ALA A 182 -3.13 4.73 24.49
C ALA A 182 -3.10 4.24 25.93
N ILE A 183 -2.36 4.91 26.81
CA ILE A 183 -2.18 4.53 28.21
C ILE A 183 -3.04 5.43 29.09
N SER A 184 -3.79 4.81 29.98
CA SER A 184 -4.53 5.47 31.07
C SER A 184 -3.65 6.38 31.95
N PRO A 185 -4.24 7.39 32.63
CA PRO A 185 -3.51 8.24 33.56
C PRO A 185 -2.91 7.46 34.75
N ASP A 186 -3.58 6.40 35.20
CA ASP A 186 -3.11 5.52 36.28
C ASP A 186 -2.09 4.47 35.80
N ARG A 187 -1.88 4.36 34.48
CA ARG A 187 -0.97 3.41 33.83
C ARG A 187 -1.28 1.94 34.12
N HIS A 188 -2.49 1.63 34.56
CA HIS A 188 -2.92 0.24 34.75
C HIS A 188 -3.75 -0.29 33.60
N SER A 189 -4.24 0.60 32.74
CA SER A 189 -4.98 0.25 31.52
C SER A 189 -4.33 0.82 30.28
N ALA A 190 -4.42 0.10 29.17
CA ALA A 190 -4.02 0.59 27.86
C ALA A 190 -4.95 0.08 26.77
N TRP A 191 -5.03 0.82 25.67
CA TRP A 191 -5.80 0.47 24.49
C TRP A 191 -4.94 0.56 23.25
N LEU A 192 -4.94 -0.50 22.45
CA LEU A 192 -4.17 -0.56 21.21
C LEU A 192 -5.10 -0.60 20.00
N THR A 193 -4.77 0.19 18.99
CA THR A 193 -5.50 0.29 17.72
C THR A 193 -4.52 0.50 16.57
N ALA A 194 -4.92 0.11 15.35
CA ALA A 194 -4.07 0.20 14.17
C ALA A 194 -4.66 1.13 13.10
N VAL A 195 -3.82 1.94 12.46
CA VAL A 195 -4.20 2.85 11.38
C VAL A 195 -4.09 2.17 10.03
N THR A 196 -5.15 2.27 9.23
CA THR A 196 -5.27 1.81 7.84
C THR A 196 -5.31 3.02 6.89
N LEU A 197 -5.50 2.78 5.59
CA LEU A 197 -5.70 3.86 4.61
C LEU A 197 -6.98 4.67 4.82
N THR A 198 -8.02 4.06 5.40
CA THR A 198 -9.37 4.64 5.48
C THR A 198 -9.76 5.07 6.88
N GLY A 199 -8.94 4.79 7.89
CA GLY A 199 -9.26 5.04 9.29
C GLY A 199 -8.60 4.04 10.22
N ILE A 200 -9.24 3.74 11.35
CA ILE A 200 -8.80 2.66 12.23
C ILE A 200 -9.18 1.31 11.63
N LEU A 201 -8.39 0.29 11.92
CA LEU A 201 -8.67 -1.09 11.52
C LEU A 201 -10.01 -1.53 12.09
N GLU A 202 -10.88 -2.04 11.22
CA GLU A 202 -12.16 -2.64 11.58
C GLU A 202 -12.13 -4.15 11.35
N LEU A 203 -12.84 -4.87 12.21
CA LEU A 203 -13.12 -6.29 12.05
C LEU A 203 -14.22 -6.50 11.01
N PRO A 204 -14.40 -7.73 10.49
CA PRO A 204 -15.52 -8.05 9.58
C PRO A 204 -16.91 -7.72 10.13
N SER A 205 -17.05 -7.57 11.46
CA SER A 205 -18.26 -7.12 12.14
C SER A 205 -18.55 -5.62 12.02
N GLY A 206 -17.64 -4.83 11.42
CA GLY A 206 -17.72 -3.37 11.34
C GLY A 206 -17.34 -2.66 12.65
N ARG A 207 -16.81 -3.38 13.64
CA ARG A 207 -16.32 -2.81 14.90
C ARG A 207 -14.81 -2.52 14.79
N PRO A 208 -14.30 -1.47 15.46
CA PRO A 208 -12.87 -1.23 15.53
C PRO A 208 -12.17 -2.42 16.20
N ALA A 209 -11.03 -2.81 15.65
CA ALA A 209 -10.13 -3.78 16.26
C ALA A 209 -9.36 -3.09 17.40
N ILE A 210 -9.84 -3.26 18.62
CA ILE A 210 -9.24 -2.70 19.83
C ILE A 210 -8.70 -3.85 20.67
N VAL A 211 -7.44 -3.77 21.08
CA VAL A 211 -6.92 -4.61 22.17
C VAL A 211 -6.96 -3.77 23.44
N GLU A 212 -7.63 -4.27 24.47
CA GLU A 212 -7.65 -3.64 25.78
C GLU A 212 -6.71 -4.42 26.70
N ALA A 213 -5.74 -3.73 27.27
CA ALA A 213 -4.80 -4.29 28.22
C ALA A 213 -5.07 -3.71 29.61
N HIS A 214 -5.10 -4.58 30.61
CA HIS A 214 -5.31 -4.22 32.00
C HIS A 214 -4.41 -5.08 32.90
N ALA A 215 -3.63 -4.41 33.75
CA ALA A 215 -2.80 -5.02 34.78
C ALA A 215 -1.89 -6.17 34.30
N GLY A 216 -1.28 -6.03 33.12
CA GLY A 216 -0.36 -7.04 32.55
C GLY A 216 -1.06 -8.20 31.85
N SER A 217 -2.31 -8.02 31.46
CA SER A 217 -3.06 -8.95 30.61
C SER A 217 -3.86 -8.20 29.56
N HIS A 218 -4.15 -8.83 28.42
CA HIS A 218 -4.92 -8.20 27.35
C HIS A 218 -5.98 -9.10 26.71
N SER A 219 -7.02 -8.45 26.16
CA SER A 219 -8.04 -9.10 25.33
C SER A 219 -7.59 -9.29 23.89
N ALA A 220 -8.16 -10.28 23.20
CA ALA A 220 -7.96 -10.42 21.77
C ALA A 220 -8.52 -9.18 21.03
N PRO A 221 -8.00 -8.82 19.85
CA PRO A 221 -8.51 -7.66 19.12
C PRO A 221 -10.04 -7.71 18.91
N GLY A 222 -10.74 -6.73 19.47
CA GLY A 222 -12.20 -6.58 19.44
C GLY A 222 -12.99 -7.50 20.38
N ALA A 223 -12.33 -8.19 21.32
CA ALA A 223 -12.95 -8.98 22.37
C ALA A 223 -13.10 -8.19 23.68
N ASP A 224 -13.98 -8.67 24.57
CA ASP A 224 -14.24 -8.07 25.87
C ASP A 224 -13.00 -8.17 26.80
N PRO A 225 -12.57 -7.08 27.45
CA PRO A 225 -11.44 -7.05 28.41
C PRO A 225 -11.55 -8.06 29.55
N ALA A 226 -12.76 -8.50 29.92
CA ALA A 226 -12.95 -9.46 31.01
C ALA A 226 -12.55 -10.91 30.64
N LEU A 227 -12.21 -11.17 29.38
CA LEU A 227 -11.85 -12.49 28.88
C LEU A 227 -10.36 -12.51 28.48
N PRO A 228 -9.46 -13.04 29.33
CA PRO A 228 -8.04 -13.08 29.01
C PRO A 228 -7.75 -14.00 27.83
N SER A 229 -6.79 -13.61 26.98
CA SER A 229 -6.34 -14.40 25.84
C SER A 229 -5.25 -15.40 26.26
N TYR A 230 -5.59 -16.67 26.55
CA TYR A 230 -4.59 -17.72 26.78
C TYR A 230 -5.04 -19.11 26.27
N PRO A 231 -4.13 -19.99 25.82
CA PRO A 231 -3.09 -19.80 24.80
C PRO A 231 -3.25 -20.75 23.59
N ARG A 232 -2.59 -20.44 22.46
CA ARG A 232 -2.28 -21.43 21.42
C ARG A 232 -1.35 -22.49 22.00
N GLN A 233 -1.81 -23.73 22.08
CA GLN A 233 -0.93 -24.87 22.34
C GLN A 233 0.11 -24.95 21.21
N SER A 234 1.38 -24.82 21.58
CA SER A 234 2.49 -25.28 20.75
C SER A 234 2.36 -26.80 20.64
N GLY A 235 1.80 -27.26 19.52
CA GLY A 235 1.80 -28.66 19.13
C GLY A 235 3.22 -29.07 18.72
N LYS A 236 3.68 -30.15 19.35
CA LYS A 236 4.97 -30.84 19.13
C LYS A 236 5.38 -30.99 17.68
#